data_AF-A0A1B0D3W2-F1
#
_entry.id   AF-A0A1B0D3W2-F1
#
_cell.length_a   1.000
_cell.length_b   1.000
_cell.length_c   1.000
_cell.angle_alpha   90.00
_cell.angle_beta   90.00
_cell.angle_gamma   90.00
#
_symmetry.space_group_name_H-M   'P 1'
#
loop_
_entity.id
_entity.type
_entity.pdbx_description
1 polymer ?
#
loop_
_entity_poly.entity_id
_entity_poly.type
_entity_poly.pdbx_seq_one_letter_code
_entity_poly.pdbx_strand_id
1 'polypeptide(L)'
;MVELTEDKLKAFIYATKNDYWYQMYIDGLPIWGKVGGLDEATGKYYIFAHKRFEIGYNGKRIVDVNLSTERKEVLSVGSKIQFTYEVKWKPSPVKFEDRFDKYLDPNFFQHRIHWFSIFNSFMMVIFLVGLVSMILMRTLRKDYARYSKDEEMDDMERDLGDEYGWKQVHGDVFRSPSNTLLFSSLIGAGYQLTSVVLCVIIFAILGELYTEYFIFTSFWAYKIYYVYGFMLLVFLILMVVTVCVTIVCTYFLLNAEDYRWQWTSFLSAASTSIYVYIYSFYYFFFKTKMYGLFQTTFYFGYMALFSGALGIMCGTVGYIGTNVFVRKIYSNVKID
;
A
#
# COMPACT_ATOMS: atom_id res chain seq x y z
N MET A 1 -34.20 2.00 32.61
CA MET A 1 -33.32 1.18 33.46
C MET A 1 -33.19 -0.17 32.79
N VAL A 2 -31.97 -0.66 32.57
CA VAL A 2 -31.72 -1.95 31.93
C VAL A 2 -31.12 -2.88 32.98
N GLU A 3 -31.80 -3.99 33.23
CA GLU A 3 -31.28 -5.05 34.07
C GLU A 3 -30.36 -5.95 33.25
N LEU A 4 -29.14 -6.17 33.77
CA LEU A 4 -28.13 -7.00 33.13
C LEU A 4 -28.39 -8.48 33.41
N THR A 5 -29.22 -9.08 32.57
CA THR A 5 -29.28 -10.54 32.39
C THR A 5 -27.98 -11.05 31.79
N GLU A 6 -27.66 -12.34 31.97
CA GLU A 6 -26.41 -12.93 31.46
C GLU A 6 -26.19 -12.70 29.95
N ASP A 7 -27.25 -12.81 29.15
CA ASP A 7 -27.18 -12.60 27.70
C ASP A 7 -26.84 -11.14 27.35
N LYS A 8 -27.48 -10.18 28.04
CA LYS A 8 -27.21 -8.74 27.82
C LYS A 8 -25.81 -8.37 28.27
N LEU A 9 -25.35 -8.94 29.39
CA LEU A 9 -23.99 -8.76 29.87
C LEU A 9 -22.97 -9.25 28.84
N LYS A 10 -23.16 -10.46 28.28
CA LYS A 10 -22.30 -10.99 27.21
C LYS A 10 -22.29 -10.07 26.00
N ALA A 11 -23.46 -9.55 25.59
CA ALA A 11 -23.56 -8.61 24.47
C ALA A 11 -22.79 -7.31 24.73
N PHE A 12 -22.93 -6.71 25.92
CA PHE A 12 -22.18 -5.50 26.28
C PHE A 12 -20.67 -5.74 26.39
N ILE A 13 -20.25 -6.86 26.99
CA ILE A 13 -18.82 -7.23 27.03
C ILE A 13 -18.27 -7.41 25.62
N TYR A 14 -19.02 -8.09 24.74
CA TYR A 14 -18.62 -8.28 23.35
C TYR A 14 -18.48 -6.95 22.60
N ALA A 15 -19.46 -6.05 22.75
CA ALA A 15 -19.44 -4.72 22.14
C ALA A 15 -18.26 -3.89 22.66
N THR A 16 -18.01 -3.91 23.97
CA THR A 16 -16.89 -3.19 24.58
C THR A 16 -15.54 -3.77 24.18
N LYS A 17 -15.41 -5.10 24.10
CA LYS A 17 -14.17 -5.79 23.72
C LYS A 17 -13.77 -5.52 22.26
N ASN A 18 -14.74 -5.32 21.37
CA ASN A 18 -14.49 -5.03 19.96
C ASN A 18 -14.58 -3.53 19.62
N ASP A 19 -14.53 -2.64 20.63
CA ASP A 19 -14.56 -1.19 20.48
C ASP A 19 -15.74 -0.68 19.64
N TYR A 20 -16.97 -1.15 19.91
CA TYR A 20 -18.14 -0.72 19.15
C TYR A 20 -18.52 0.74 19.43
N TRP A 21 -18.96 1.42 18.38
CA TRP A 21 -19.50 2.79 18.42
C TRP A 21 -20.96 2.77 18.01
N TYR A 22 -21.76 3.66 18.60
CA TYR A 22 -23.12 3.93 18.14
C TYR A 22 -23.16 5.27 17.42
N GLN A 23 -24.01 5.36 16.41
CA GLN A 23 -24.26 6.58 15.65
C GLN A 23 -25.70 7.04 15.87
N MET A 24 -25.86 8.34 16.07
CA MET A 24 -27.15 9.02 16.21
C MET A 24 -27.15 10.25 15.30
N TYR A 25 -28.32 10.80 15.02
CA TYR A 25 -28.47 12.01 14.23
C TYR A 25 -29.36 13.00 14.97
N ILE A 26 -28.94 14.26 15.02
CA ILE A 26 -29.74 15.39 15.53
C ILE A 26 -29.72 16.46 14.45
N ASP A 27 -30.90 16.80 13.91
CA ASP A 27 -31.05 17.75 12.79
C ASP A 27 -30.15 17.44 11.57
N GLY A 28 -29.94 16.15 11.30
CA GLY A 28 -29.06 15.64 10.25
C GLY A 28 -27.58 15.63 10.59
N LEU A 29 -27.15 16.21 11.72
CA LEU A 29 -25.77 16.17 12.18
C LEU A 29 -25.46 14.82 12.82
N PRO A 30 -24.45 14.08 12.31
CA PRO A 30 -24.09 12.78 12.87
C PRO A 30 -23.33 12.95 14.19
N ILE A 31 -23.64 12.07 15.14
CA ILE A 31 -23.02 12.04 16.46
C ILE A 31 -22.61 10.61 16.73
N TRP A 32 -21.36 10.41 17.11
CA TRP A 32 -20.84 9.10 17.48
C TRP A 32 -20.46 9.07 18.95
N GLY A 33 -20.68 7.93 19.59
CA GLY A 33 -20.20 7.68 20.94
C GLY A 33 -19.74 6.24 21.09
N LYS A 34 -18.71 6.05 21.91
CA LYS A 34 -18.21 4.72 22.26
C LYS A 34 -19.16 4.06 23.26
N VAL A 35 -19.44 2.77 23.10
CA VAL A 35 -20.34 2.03 24.02
C VAL A 35 -19.72 1.88 25.42
N GLY A 36 -18.41 1.59 25.49
CA GLY A 36 -17.70 1.34 26.73
C GLY A 36 -16.19 1.18 26.55
N GLY A 37 -15.49 0.77 27.61
CA GLY A 37 -14.06 0.46 27.55
C GLY A 37 -13.63 -0.59 28.57
N LEU A 38 -12.36 -0.99 28.49
CA LEU A 38 -11.68 -1.74 29.53
C LEU A 38 -11.01 -0.74 30.49
N ASP A 39 -11.17 -0.93 31.78
CA ASP A 39 -10.41 -0.19 32.78
C ASP A 39 -9.08 -0.90 33.03
N GLU A 40 -7.97 -0.31 32.57
CA GLU A 40 -6.64 -0.94 32.63
C GLU A 40 -6.16 -1.22 34.06
N ALA A 41 -6.63 -0.43 35.04
CA ALA A 41 -6.25 -0.58 36.44
C ALA A 41 -6.95 -1.77 37.13
N THR A 42 -8.20 -2.08 36.74
CA THR A 42 -9.03 -3.11 37.40
C THR A 42 -9.26 -4.34 36.53
N GLY A 43 -8.92 -4.27 35.24
CA GLY A 43 -9.18 -5.33 34.26
C GLY A 43 -10.68 -5.56 33.99
N LYS A 44 -11.57 -4.67 34.44
CA LYS A 44 -13.02 -4.82 34.30
C LYS A 44 -13.56 -3.98 33.14
N TYR A 45 -14.56 -4.52 32.46
CA TYR A 45 -15.29 -3.81 31.41
C TYR A 45 -16.33 -2.87 32.02
N TYR A 46 -16.43 -1.67 31.47
CA TYR A 46 -17.43 -0.68 31.85
C TYR A 46 -18.15 -0.14 30.62
N ILE A 47 -19.35 0.39 30.84
CA ILE A 47 -20.10 1.15 29.85
C ILE A 47 -20.37 2.56 30.37
N PHE A 48 -20.61 3.48 29.44
CA PHE A 48 -20.97 4.84 29.83
C PHE A 48 -22.49 4.97 29.94
N ALA A 49 -22.97 5.29 31.15
CA ALA A 49 -24.40 5.35 31.44
C ALA A 49 -24.99 6.76 31.28
N HIS A 50 -24.17 7.82 31.38
CA HIS A 50 -24.64 9.20 31.26
C HIS A 50 -24.18 9.85 29.96
N LYS A 51 -25.10 10.50 29.24
CA LYS A 51 -24.81 11.21 27.98
C LYS A 51 -25.05 12.71 28.15
N ARG A 52 -24.02 13.53 28.01
CA ARG A 52 -24.12 14.99 27.99
C ARG A 52 -24.11 15.48 26.56
N PHE A 53 -25.23 16.03 26.11
CA PHE A 53 -25.36 16.69 24.82
C PHE A 53 -25.11 18.20 24.99
N GLU A 54 -24.15 18.73 24.26
CA GLU A 54 -23.96 20.16 24.12
C GLU A 54 -24.42 20.59 22.72
N ILE A 55 -25.53 21.32 22.64
CA ILE A 55 -26.14 21.73 21.38
C ILE A 55 -25.87 23.21 21.16
N GLY A 56 -25.11 23.50 20.11
CA GLY A 56 -24.84 24.84 19.60
C GLY A 56 -25.99 25.32 18.71
N TYR A 57 -26.56 26.49 19.03
CA TYR A 57 -27.60 27.11 18.21
C TYR A 57 -27.18 28.50 17.72
N ASN A 58 -27.61 28.83 16.50
CA ASN A 58 -27.52 30.17 15.92
C ASN A 58 -28.92 30.60 15.47
N GLY A 59 -29.50 31.58 16.16
CA GLY A 59 -30.89 31.98 15.97
C GLY A 59 -31.86 30.82 16.28
N LYS A 60 -32.65 30.41 15.29
CA LYS A 60 -33.63 29.30 15.39
C LYS A 60 -33.11 27.96 14.83
N ARG A 61 -31.81 27.84 14.53
CA ARG A 61 -31.24 26.64 13.88
C ARG A 61 -30.12 26.02 14.72
N ILE A 62 -30.04 24.70 14.67
CA ILE A 62 -28.94 23.92 15.28
C ILE A 62 -27.76 23.95 14.31
N VAL A 63 -26.59 24.29 14.85
CA VAL A 63 -25.35 24.44 14.05
C VAL A 63 -24.21 23.58 14.57
N ASP A 64 -24.27 23.12 15.81
CA ASP A 64 -23.28 22.19 16.36
C ASP A 64 -23.92 21.22 17.36
N VAL A 65 -23.44 19.98 17.40
CA VAL A 65 -23.78 19.03 18.45
C VAL A 65 -22.54 18.28 18.90
N ASN A 66 -22.25 18.37 20.19
CA ASN A 66 -21.22 17.58 20.85
C ASN A 66 -21.86 16.59 21.83
N LEU A 67 -21.30 15.39 21.86
CA LEU A 67 -21.67 14.35 22.81
C LEU A 67 -20.46 14.02 23.69
N SER A 68 -20.59 14.31 24.97
CA SER A 68 -19.68 13.84 26.00
C SER A 68 -20.33 12.66 26.71
N THR A 69 -19.60 11.58 26.89
CA THR A 69 -20.11 10.42 27.63
C THR A 69 -19.45 10.38 29.00
N GLU A 70 -20.26 10.37 30.05
CA GLU A 70 -19.83 10.50 31.44
C GLU A 70 -20.40 9.33 32.26
N ARG A 71 -19.91 9.16 33.49
CA ARG A 71 -20.27 8.09 34.43
C ARG A 71 -20.03 6.67 33.88
N LYS A 72 -18.88 6.11 34.26
CA LYS A 72 -18.49 4.72 33.98
C LYS A 72 -19.21 3.79 34.96
N GLU A 73 -20.00 2.87 34.44
CA GLU A 73 -20.67 1.81 35.21
C GLU A 73 -20.02 0.48 34.87
N VAL A 74 -19.49 -0.23 35.88
CA VAL A 74 -18.84 -1.53 35.69
C VAL A 74 -19.89 -2.59 35.39
N LEU A 75 -19.61 -3.42 34.39
CA LEU A 75 -20.50 -4.50 33.98
C LEU A 75 -20.45 -5.67 34.98
N SER A 76 -21.53 -5.90 35.72
CA SER A 76 -21.69 -7.04 36.64
C SER A 76 -23.07 -7.71 36.49
N VAL A 77 -23.13 -9.02 36.71
CA VAL A 77 -24.38 -9.81 36.61
C VAL A 77 -25.40 -9.31 37.63
N GLY A 78 -26.64 -9.05 37.19
CA GLY A 78 -27.73 -8.60 38.08
C GLY A 78 -27.70 -7.12 38.45
N SER A 79 -26.75 -6.34 37.93
CA SER A 79 -26.75 -4.88 38.13
C SER A 79 -27.81 -4.19 37.25
N LYS A 80 -28.43 -3.14 37.81
CA LYS A 80 -29.44 -2.32 37.12
C LYS A 80 -28.80 -1.02 36.67
N ILE A 81 -28.55 -0.89 35.37
CA ILE A 81 -27.94 0.31 34.81
C ILE A 81 -29.03 1.30 34.41
N GLN A 82 -28.96 2.51 34.96
CA GLN A 82 -29.85 3.61 34.58
C GLN A 82 -29.15 4.53 33.59
N PHE A 83 -29.55 4.44 32.33
CA PHE A 83 -29.13 5.39 31.32
C PHE A 83 -29.81 6.73 31.56
N THR A 84 -29.01 7.79 31.60
CA THR A 84 -29.47 9.16 31.81
C THR A 84 -28.83 10.07 30.77
N TYR A 85 -29.47 11.18 30.47
CA TYR A 85 -28.91 12.17 29.58
C TYR A 85 -29.16 13.58 30.12
N GLU A 86 -28.28 14.50 29.75
CA GLU A 86 -28.44 15.93 29.99
C GLU A 86 -28.22 16.69 28.69
N VAL A 87 -28.90 17.82 28.54
CA VAL A 87 -28.81 18.67 27.34
C VAL A 87 -28.48 20.09 27.78
N LYS A 88 -27.38 20.64 27.26
CA LYS A 88 -26.96 22.03 27.45
C LYS A 88 -26.97 22.77 26.13
N TRP A 89 -27.77 23.83 26.06
CA TRP A 89 -27.83 24.70 24.90
C TRP A 89 -26.81 25.83 25.03
N LYS A 90 -26.02 26.06 23.98
CA LYS A 90 -25.03 27.14 23.93
C LYS A 90 -25.21 27.97 22.65
N PRO A 91 -25.16 29.31 22.74
CA PRO A 91 -25.16 30.14 21.54
C PRO A 91 -23.82 29.93 20.79
N SER A 92 -23.88 29.78 19.46
CA SER A 92 -22.71 29.59 18.60
C SER A 92 -22.68 30.60 17.46
N PRO A 93 -21.50 31.18 17.13
CA PRO A 93 -21.36 32.11 16.01
C PRO A 93 -21.35 31.43 14.63
N VAL A 94 -21.30 30.09 14.58
CA VAL A 94 -21.22 29.31 13.33
C VAL A 94 -22.50 29.50 12.50
N LYS A 95 -22.36 29.79 11.21
CA LYS A 95 -23.51 29.92 10.30
C LYS A 95 -24.09 28.54 9.99
N PHE A 96 -25.37 28.51 9.61
CA PHE A 96 -26.04 27.24 9.31
C PHE A 96 -25.47 26.51 8.09
N GLU A 97 -24.92 27.24 7.11
CA GLU A 97 -24.31 26.66 5.91
C GLU A 97 -22.99 25.93 6.24
N ASP A 98 -22.19 26.51 7.14
CA ASP A 98 -20.87 26.01 7.56
C ASP A 98 -20.95 24.91 8.63
N ARG A 99 -22.16 24.45 9.00
CA ARG A 99 -22.37 23.53 10.14
C ARG A 99 -21.73 22.14 9.96
N PHE A 100 -21.45 21.75 8.72
CA PHE A 100 -20.79 20.47 8.42
C PHE A 100 -19.27 20.56 8.42
N ASP A 101 -18.70 21.76 8.43
CA ASP A 101 -17.24 21.97 8.33
C ASP A 101 -16.48 21.31 9.48
N LYS A 102 -17.09 21.27 10.68
CA LYS A 102 -16.54 20.57 11.85
C LYS A 102 -16.32 19.06 11.61
N TYR A 103 -17.15 18.44 10.78
CA TYR A 103 -17.03 17.00 10.44
C TYR A 103 -16.09 16.74 9.27
N LEU A 104 -15.85 17.78 8.46
CA LEU A 104 -14.83 17.79 7.41
C LEU A 104 -13.45 18.12 7.98
N ASP A 105 -13.36 18.68 9.20
CA ASP A 105 -12.10 19.00 9.86
C ASP A 105 -11.23 17.73 10.02
N PRO A 106 -10.03 17.70 9.42
CA PRO A 106 -9.11 16.57 9.50
C PRO A 106 -8.71 16.17 10.92
N ASN A 107 -8.92 17.02 11.94
CA ASN A 107 -8.69 16.72 13.34
C ASN A 107 -9.76 15.80 13.96
N PHE A 108 -10.95 15.70 13.37
CA PHE A 108 -12.07 14.91 13.89
C PHE A 108 -11.78 13.39 13.81
N PHE A 109 -11.09 12.94 12.76
CA PHE A 109 -10.57 11.58 12.64
C PHE A 109 -9.07 11.56 12.99
N GLN A 110 -8.75 11.45 14.28
CA GLN A 110 -7.38 11.38 14.81
C GLN A 110 -6.66 10.05 14.50
N HIS A 111 -6.55 9.66 13.23
CA HIS A 111 -5.45 8.78 12.82
C HIS A 111 -4.34 9.68 12.28
N ARG A 112 -3.45 10.15 13.18
CA ARG A 112 -2.18 10.72 12.74
C ARG A 112 -1.40 9.58 12.09
N ILE A 113 -1.25 9.63 10.77
CA ILE A 113 -0.35 8.74 10.06
C ILE A 113 1.04 8.92 10.68
N HIS A 114 1.61 7.86 11.24
CA HIS A 114 2.93 7.87 11.84
C HIS A 114 3.99 8.02 10.74
N TRP A 115 4.18 9.26 10.26
CA TRP A 115 5.13 9.63 9.22
C TRP A 115 6.54 9.11 9.48
N PHE A 116 6.93 9.06 10.75
CA PHE A 116 8.20 8.51 11.18
C PHE A 116 8.35 7.02 10.82
N SER A 117 7.32 6.21 11.03
CA SER A 117 7.36 4.77 10.70
C SER A 117 7.38 4.53 9.19
N ILE A 118 6.65 5.35 8.45
CA ILE A 118 6.62 5.31 6.98
C ILE A 118 8.00 5.68 6.41
N PHE A 119 8.57 6.81 6.83
CA PHE A 119 9.89 7.23 6.39
C PHE A 119 10.97 6.20 6.74
N ASN A 120 10.92 5.64 7.95
CA ASN A 120 11.83 4.59 8.38
C ASN A 120 11.73 3.34 7.49
N SER A 121 10.51 2.93 7.11
CA SER A 121 10.33 1.79 6.20
C SER A 121 10.87 2.06 4.79
N PHE A 122 10.76 3.29 4.28
CA PHE A 122 11.28 3.67 2.96
C PHE A 122 12.80 3.76 2.92
N MET A 123 13.42 4.32 3.97
CA MET A 123 14.88 4.37 4.07
C MET A 123 15.49 2.97 4.02
N MET A 124 14.85 1.97 4.64
CA MET A 124 15.30 0.58 4.57
C MET A 124 15.25 0.02 3.14
N VAL A 125 14.21 0.32 2.36
CA VAL A 125 14.10 -0.16 0.98
C VAL A 125 15.15 0.48 0.08
N ILE A 126 15.36 1.79 0.19
CA ILE A 126 16.40 2.51 -0.57
C ILE A 126 17.79 2.00 -0.21
N PHE A 127 18.04 1.79 1.10
CA PHE A 127 19.30 1.23 1.57
C PHE A 127 19.55 -0.19 1.02
N LEU A 128 18.55 -1.06 1.05
CA LEU A 128 18.66 -2.43 0.53
C LEU A 128 18.94 -2.43 -0.98
N VAL A 129 18.22 -1.61 -1.75
CA VAL A 129 18.43 -1.43 -3.19
C VAL A 129 19.85 -0.94 -3.48
N GLY A 130 20.33 0.05 -2.72
CA GLY A 130 21.69 0.58 -2.84
C GLY A 130 22.76 -0.47 -2.54
N LEU A 131 22.56 -1.26 -1.48
CA LEU A 131 23.45 -2.35 -1.09
C LEU A 131 23.52 -3.42 -2.20
N VAL A 132 22.37 -3.90 -2.67
CA VAL A 132 22.31 -4.90 -3.76
C VAL A 132 22.98 -4.38 -5.02
N SER A 133 22.72 -3.13 -5.39
CA SER A 133 23.34 -2.48 -6.55
C SER A 133 24.86 -2.35 -6.38
N MET A 134 25.35 -2.02 -5.18
CA MET A 134 26.78 -1.96 -4.89
C MET A 134 27.45 -3.34 -4.99
N ILE A 135 26.82 -4.40 -4.47
CA ILE A 135 27.31 -5.78 -4.61
C ILE A 135 27.37 -6.18 -6.08
N LEU A 136 26.31 -5.90 -6.85
CA LEU A 136 26.28 -6.18 -8.29
C LEU A 136 27.38 -5.41 -9.04
N MET A 137 27.56 -4.12 -8.75
CA MET A 137 28.61 -3.32 -9.38
C MET A 137 30.02 -3.79 -8.99
N ARG A 138 30.20 -4.29 -7.76
CA ARG A 138 31.46 -4.85 -7.29
C ARG A 138 31.77 -6.18 -7.97
N THR A 139 30.79 -7.05 -8.11
CA THR A 139 30.93 -8.35 -8.81
C THR A 139 31.20 -8.12 -10.29
N LEU A 140 30.44 -7.25 -10.96
CA LEU A 140 30.69 -6.89 -12.36
C LEU A 140 32.10 -6.34 -12.57
N ARG A 141 32.58 -5.38 -11.74
CA ARG A 141 33.96 -4.87 -11.86
C ARG A 141 35.01 -5.98 -11.69
N LYS A 142 34.78 -6.90 -10.76
CA LYS A 142 35.68 -8.05 -10.55
C LYS A 142 35.69 -8.96 -11.78
N ASP A 143 34.52 -9.24 -12.37
CA ASP A 143 34.41 -10.08 -13.56
C ASP A 143 35.06 -9.42 -14.78
N TYR A 144 34.85 -8.12 -15.01
CA TYR A 144 35.54 -7.38 -16.07
C TYR A 144 37.06 -7.46 -15.91
N ALA A 145 37.58 -7.29 -14.69
CA ALA A 145 39.01 -7.38 -14.41
C ALA A 145 39.57 -8.81 -14.51
N ARG A 146 38.72 -9.84 -14.32
CA ARG A 146 39.08 -11.24 -14.58
C ARG A 146 39.21 -11.47 -16.09
N TYR A 147 38.18 -11.12 -16.85
CA TYR A 147 38.16 -11.33 -18.30
C TYR A 147 39.21 -10.52 -19.05
N SER A 148 39.58 -9.32 -18.57
CA SER A 148 40.69 -8.56 -19.17
C SER A 148 42.05 -9.21 -18.94
N LYS A 149 42.24 -9.90 -17.80
CA LYS A 149 43.49 -10.62 -17.51
C LYS A 149 43.60 -11.93 -18.27
N ASP A 150 42.48 -12.65 -18.42
CA ASP A 150 42.43 -13.88 -19.20
C ASP A 150 42.76 -13.62 -20.69
N GLU A 151 42.48 -12.41 -21.21
CA GLU A 151 42.89 -11.97 -22.56
C GLU A 151 44.39 -11.68 -22.69
N GLU A 152 45.08 -11.36 -21.58
CA GLU A 152 46.53 -11.05 -21.55
C GLU A 152 47.39 -12.30 -21.28
N MET A 153 46.78 -13.44 -20.96
CA MET A 153 47.46 -14.72 -20.71
C MET A 153 47.88 -15.42 -22.01
N ASP A 154 49.05 -16.09 -22.00
CA ASP A 154 49.55 -16.89 -23.12
C ASP A 154 48.60 -18.05 -23.45
N ASP A 155 48.51 -18.41 -24.73
CA ASP A 155 47.59 -19.44 -25.25
C ASP A 155 47.67 -20.80 -24.53
N MET A 156 48.83 -21.12 -23.93
CA MET A 156 49.04 -22.36 -23.18
C MET A 156 48.44 -22.34 -21.76
N GLU A 157 48.32 -21.16 -21.13
CA GLU A 157 47.65 -20.99 -19.83
C GLU A 157 46.14 -20.76 -20.00
N ARG A 158 45.71 -20.30 -21.18
CA ARG A 158 44.30 -20.05 -21.52
C ARG A 158 43.46 -21.32 -21.59
N ASP A 159 44.03 -22.42 -22.09
CA ASP A 159 43.36 -23.74 -22.24
C ASP A 159 43.14 -24.46 -20.89
N LEU A 160 43.74 -23.96 -19.81
CA LEU A 160 43.59 -24.45 -18.43
C LEU A 160 42.62 -23.62 -17.59
N GLY A 161 42.13 -22.50 -18.12
CA GLY A 161 41.22 -21.59 -17.43
C GLY A 161 39.79 -22.09 -17.49
N ASP A 162 39.10 -22.08 -16.35
CA ASP A 162 37.66 -22.34 -16.32
C ASP A 162 36.90 -21.19 -17.05
N GLU A 163 36.64 -21.38 -18.34
CA GLU A 163 35.74 -20.54 -19.14
C GLU A 163 34.30 -20.79 -18.67
N TYR A 164 33.83 -20.04 -17.66
CA TYR A 164 32.41 -20.00 -17.32
C TYR A 164 31.94 -18.56 -17.14
N GLY A 165 30.64 -18.37 -17.35
CA GLY A 165 29.94 -17.14 -17.02
C GLY A 165 29.43 -16.37 -18.23
N TRP A 166 28.89 -15.20 -17.94
CA TRP A 166 28.06 -14.45 -18.88
C TRP A 166 28.75 -14.10 -20.22
N LYS A 167 30.09 -14.04 -20.29
CA LYS A 167 30.79 -13.74 -21.55
C LYS A 167 30.56 -14.81 -22.64
N GLN A 168 30.36 -16.07 -22.28
CA GLN A 168 30.21 -17.15 -23.26
C GLN A 168 28.94 -17.05 -24.10
N VAL A 169 27.85 -16.57 -23.49
CA VAL A 169 26.57 -16.44 -24.20
C VAL A 169 26.48 -15.19 -25.07
N HIS A 170 27.57 -14.43 -25.26
CA HIS A 170 27.57 -13.18 -26.05
C HIS A 170 27.03 -13.36 -27.49
N GLY A 171 27.26 -14.52 -28.12
CA GLY A 171 26.75 -14.82 -29.46
C GLY A 171 25.24 -15.05 -29.53
N ASP A 172 24.65 -15.60 -28.46
CA ASP A 172 23.23 -15.99 -28.40
C ASP A 172 22.35 -15.02 -27.58
N VAL A 173 22.95 -14.12 -26.81
CA VAL A 173 22.23 -13.26 -25.84
C VAL A 173 21.21 -12.32 -26.48
N PHE A 174 21.44 -11.91 -27.74
CA PHE A 174 20.55 -11.00 -28.47
C PHE A 174 19.54 -11.72 -29.38
N ARG A 175 19.45 -13.05 -29.28
CA ARG A 175 18.48 -13.84 -30.03
C ARG A 175 17.05 -13.44 -29.64
N SER A 176 16.13 -13.49 -30.60
CA SER A 176 14.73 -13.19 -30.37
C SER A 176 14.12 -14.16 -29.33
N PRO A 177 13.24 -13.69 -28.44
CA PRO A 177 12.58 -14.54 -27.46
C PRO A 177 11.66 -15.55 -28.14
N SER A 178 11.48 -16.72 -27.52
CA SER A 178 10.48 -17.70 -27.92
C SER A 178 9.09 -17.06 -27.94
N ASN A 179 8.24 -17.41 -28.91
CA ASN A 179 6.90 -16.83 -29.09
C ASN A 179 6.91 -15.29 -29.14
N THR A 180 7.68 -14.73 -30.08
CA THR A 180 7.91 -13.28 -30.21
C THR A 180 6.62 -12.45 -30.28
N LEU A 181 5.58 -12.95 -30.94
CA LEU A 181 4.28 -12.27 -31.02
C LEU A 181 3.65 -12.06 -29.63
N LEU A 182 3.54 -13.14 -28.85
CA LEU A 182 2.95 -13.08 -27.52
C LEU A 182 3.81 -12.22 -26.59
N PHE A 183 5.14 -12.38 -26.63
CA PHE A 183 6.04 -11.55 -25.85
C PHE A 183 5.88 -10.05 -26.18
N SER A 184 5.87 -9.69 -27.46
CA SER A 184 5.71 -8.29 -27.89
C SER A 184 4.36 -7.69 -27.47
N SER A 185 3.28 -8.49 -27.52
CA SER A 185 1.96 -8.05 -27.05
C SER A 185 1.92 -7.79 -25.54
N LEU A 186 2.56 -8.64 -24.74
CA LEU A 186 2.63 -8.47 -23.29
C LEU A 186 3.44 -7.24 -22.90
N ILE A 187 4.60 -7.04 -23.53
CA ILE A 187 5.44 -5.85 -23.32
C ILE A 187 4.71 -4.58 -23.76
N GLY A 188 4.03 -4.59 -24.91
CA GLY A 188 3.23 -3.47 -25.37
C GLY A 188 2.09 -3.12 -24.40
N ALA A 189 1.34 -4.13 -23.95
CA ALA A 189 0.27 -3.95 -22.97
C ALA A 189 0.79 -3.43 -21.62
N GLY A 190 1.91 -3.98 -21.13
CA GLY A 190 2.49 -3.54 -19.87
C GLY A 190 3.07 -2.13 -19.93
N TYR A 191 3.62 -1.72 -21.08
CA TYR A 191 4.06 -0.34 -21.28
C TYR A 191 2.86 0.62 -21.23
N GLN A 192 1.78 0.30 -21.96
CA GLN A 192 0.54 1.09 -21.92
C GLN A 192 -0.04 1.18 -20.50
N LEU A 193 -0.15 0.05 -19.79
CA LEU A 193 -0.62 0.02 -18.41
C LEU A 193 0.24 0.88 -17.48
N THR A 194 1.57 0.77 -17.60
CA THR A 194 2.52 1.58 -16.82
C THR A 194 2.30 3.07 -17.08
N SER A 195 2.19 3.48 -18.34
CA SER A 195 1.94 4.86 -18.72
C SER A 195 0.59 5.37 -18.20
N VAL A 196 -0.48 4.58 -18.34
CA VAL A 196 -1.81 4.95 -17.86
C VAL A 196 -1.82 5.11 -16.35
N VAL A 197 -1.25 4.18 -15.59
CA VAL A 197 -1.18 4.28 -14.12
C VAL A 197 -0.40 5.53 -13.71
N LEU A 198 0.75 5.79 -14.32
CA LEU A 198 1.54 6.99 -14.04
C LEU A 198 0.77 8.28 -14.36
N CYS A 199 0.12 8.34 -15.53
CA CYS A 199 -0.68 9.49 -15.93
C CYS A 199 -1.87 9.72 -14.99
N VAL A 200 -2.59 8.67 -14.60
CA VAL A 200 -3.71 8.77 -13.66
C VAL A 200 -3.24 9.29 -12.30
N ILE A 201 -2.11 8.80 -11.79
CA ILE A 201 -1.55 9.30 -10.53
C ILE A 201 -1.16 10.78 -10.66
N ILE A 202 -0.50 11.17 -11.76
CA ILE A 202 -0.11 12.57 -12.00
C ILE A 202 -1.35 13.46 -12.14
N PHE A 203 -2.35 13.06 -12.93
CA PHE A 203 -3.58 13.82 -13.10
C PHE A 203 -4.40 13.91 -11.81
N ALA A 204 -4.40 12.87 -10.97
CA ALA A 204 -5.02 12.95 -9.65
C ALA A 204 -4.32 14.00 -8.78
N ILE A 205 -2.99 14.07 -8.80
CA ILE A 205 -2.22 15.09 -8.07
C ILE A 205 -2.51 16.49 -8.64
N LEU A 206 -2.47 16.66 -9.95
CA LEU A 206 -2.69 17.95 -10.62
C LEU A 206 -4.14 18.44 -10.51
N GLY A 207 -5.12 17.53 -10.59
CA GLY A 207 -6.53 17.85 -10.46
C GLY A 207 -6.83 18.49 -9.11
N GLU A 208 -6.31 17.89 -8.03
CA GLU A 208 -6.47 18.43 -6.67
C GLU A 208 -5.70 19.74 -6.46
N LEU A 209 -4.51 19.89 -7.06
CA LEU A 209 -3.81 21.16 -7.07
C LEU A 209 -4.66 22.26 -7.75
N TYR A 210 -5.32 21.93 -8.88
CA TYR A 210 -6.15 22.88 -9.62
C TYR A 210 -7.42 23.29 -8.87
N THR A 211 -8.13 22.35 -8.23
CA THR A 211 -9.31 22.68 -7.40
C THR A 211 -8.96 23.53 -6.18
N GLU A 212 -7.77 23.39 -5.61
CA GLU A 212 -7.35 24.10 -4.40
C GLU A 212 -6.62 25.45 -4.67
N TYR A 213 -6.20 25.76 -5.90
CA TYR A 213 -5.64 27.08 -6.24
C TYR A 213 -6.62 28.25 -6.02
N PHE A 214 -7.93 27.99 -5.83
CA PHE A 214 -8.91 29.00 -5.41
C PHE A 214 -8.95 29.22 -3.87
N ILE A 215 -8.21 28.40 -3.10
CA ILE A 215 -8.17 28.39 -1.62
C ILE A 215 -6.70 28.43 -1.15
N PHE A 216 -5.95 29.46 -1.57
CA PHE A 216 -4.59 29.74 -1.06
C PHE A 216 -4.53 29.98 0.48
N THR A 217 -5.64 29.92 1.20
CA THR A 217 -5.73 29.97 2.67
C THR A 217 -5.67 28.59 3.35
N SER A 218 -5.77 27.48 2.60
CA SER A 218 -5.67 26.10 3.14
C SER A 218 -4.25 25.53 3.11
N PHE A 219 -3.23 26.39 3.06
CA PHE A 219 -1.80 26.05 3.07
C PHE A 219 -1.33 25.20 4.28
N TRP A 220 -2.24 24.80 5.16
CA TRP A 220 -2.02 23.94 6.32
C TRP A 220 -3.05 22.78 6.47
N ALA A 221 -3.81 22.42 5.43
CA ALA A 221 -4.68 21.25 5.43
C ALA A 221 -3.97 20.03 4.79
N TYR A 222 -2.96 19.53 5.49
CA TYR A 222 -1.97 18.56 5.00
C TYR A 222 -2.51 17.17 4.57
N LYS A 223 -3.74 16.75 4.87
CA LYS A 223 -4.07 15.31 4.91
C LYS A 223 -4.44 14.62 3.58
N ILE A 224 -5.01 15.31 2.59
CA ILE A 224 -5.49 14.66 1.35
C ILE A 224 -4.36 14.51 0.31
N TYR A 225 -3.49 15.53 0.16
CA TYR A 225 -2.27 15.46 -0.67
C TYR A 225 -1.37 14.27 -0.33
N TYR A 226 -1.36 13.83 0.92
CA TYR A 226 -0.55 12.70 1.35
C TYR A 226 -0.92 11.39 0.68
N VAL A 227 -2.19 11.15 0.36
CA VAL A 227 -2.61 9.83 -0.17
C VAL A 227 -2.08 9.62 -1.58
N TYR A 228 -2.31 10.59 -2.48
CA TYR A 228 -1.85 10.48 -3.87
C TYR A 228 -0.33 10.60 -4.00
N GLY A 229 0.30 11.50 -3.23
CA GLY A 229 1.77 11.60 -3.17
C GLY A 229 2.42 10.32 -2.64
N PHE A 230 1.80 9.69 -1.62
CA PHE A 230 2.25 8.39 -1.10
C PHE A 230 2.09 7.27 -2.13
N MET A 231 0.98 7.24 -2.87
CA MET A 231 0.76 6.26 -3.94
C MET A 231 1.81 6.39 -5.05
N LEU A 232 2.15 7.61 -5.47
CA LEU A 232 3.23 7.84 -6.44
C LEU A 232 4.57 7.32 -5.94
N LEU A 233 4.91 7.61 -4.68
CA LEU A 233 6.17 7.17 -4.07
C LEU A 233 6.25 5.64 -3.99
N VAL A 234 5.20 4.97 -3.49
CA VAL A 234 5.14 3.51 -3.43
C VAL A 234 5.24 2.89 -4.83
N PHE A 235 4.58 3.50 -5.82
CA PHE A 235 4.68 3.07 -7.21
C PHE A 235 6.13 3.16 -7.73
N LEU A 236 6.81 4.29 -7.53
CA LEU A 236 8.22 4.45 -7.94
C LEU A 236 9.15 3.45 -7.25
N ILE A 237 8.95 3.19 -5.96
CA ILE A 237 9.74 2.17 -5.23
C ILE A 237 9.50 0.78 -5.81
N LEU A 238 8.25 0.41 -6.07
CA LEU A 238 7.93 -0.88 -6.71
C LEU A 238 8.66 -1.02 -8.04
N MET A 239 8.68 0.02 -8.87
CA MET A 239 9.38 0.03 -10.15
C MET A 239 10.89 -0.17 -9.98
N VAL A 240 11.51 0.54 -9.03
CA VAL A 240 12.95 0.40 -8.76
C VAL A 240 13.27 -1.00 -8.24
N VAL A 241 12.52 -1.50 -7.26
CA VAL A 241 12.76 -2.81 -6.65
C VAL A 241 12.56 -3.93 -7.68
N THR A 242 11.51 -3.87 -8.48
CA THR A 242 11.27 -4.86 -9.54
C THR A 242 12.43 -4.91 -10.53
N VAL A 243 12.93 -3.75 -11.00
CA VAL A 243 14.10 -3.68 -11.89
C VAL A 243 15.35 -4.25 -11.21
N CYS A 244 15.63 -3.89 -9.96
CA CYS A 244 16.82 -4.37 -9.26
C CYS A 244 16.81 -5.88 -9.09
N VAL A 245 15.68 -6.45 -8.67
CA VAL A 245 15.54 -7.90 -8.50
C VAL A 245 15.66 -8.63 -9.84
N THR A 246 15.04 -8.12 -10.92
CA THR A 246 15.13 -8.77 -12.23
C THR A 246 16.53 -8.70 -12.82
N ILE A 247 17.27 -7.61 -12.63
CA ILE A 247 18.66 -7.50 -13.06
C ILE A 247 19.51 -8.57 -12.35
N VAL A 248 19.36 -8.71 -11.03
CA VAL A 248 20.11 -9.71 -10.26
C VAL A 248 19.77 -11.13 -10.71
N CYS A 249 18.48 -11.47 -10.86
CA CYS A 249 18.06 -12.78 -11.37
C CYS A 249 18.61 -13.05 -12.78
N THR A 250 18.60 -12.04 -13.64
CA THR A 250 19.13 -12.17 -15.01
C THR A 250 20.64 -12.35 -15.02
N TYR A 251 21.36 -11.62 -14.18
CA TYR A 251 22.80 -11.77 -14.07
C TYR A 251 23.19 -13.18 -13.60
N PHE A 252 22.49 -13.74 -12.61
CA PHE A 252 22.69 -15.14 -12.21
C PHE A 252 22.36 -16.13 -13.33
N LEU A 253 21.30 -15.88 -14.11
CA LEU A 253 20.95 -16.72 -15.26
C LEU A 253 22.03 -16.71 -16.34
N LEU A 254 22.56 -15.52 -16.68
CA LEU A 254 23.64 -15.38 -17.65
C LEU A 254 24.95 -16.02 -17.15
N ASN A 255 25.21 -15.97 -15.84
CA ASN A 255 26.33 -16.69 -15.23
C ASN A 255 26.17 -18.21 -15.28
N ALA A 256 24.94 -18.70 -15.38
CA ALA A 256 24.63 -20.12 -15.60
C ALA A 256 24.55 -20.49 -17.10
N GLU A 257 25.07 -19.63 -17.98
CA GLU A 257 25.14 -19.85 -19.42
C GLU A 257 23.79 -20.03 -20.12
N ASP A 258 22.68 -19.60 -19.52
CA ASP A 258 21.37 -19.58 -20.18
C ASP A 258 21.09 -18.20 -20.79
N TYR A 259 21.07 -18.15 -22.12
CA TYR A 259 20.80 -16.93 -22.89
C TYR A 259 19.32 -16.51 -22.89
N ARG A 260 18.39 -17.34 -22.38
CA ARG A 260 16.93 -17.10 -22.46
C ARG A 260 16.43 -16.14 -21.37
N TRP A 261 17.13 -15.02 -21.21
CA TRP A 261 16.88 -14.04 -20.16
C TRP A 261 15.59 -13.22 -20.36
N GLN A 262 15.07 -13.10 -21.58
CA GLN A 262 13.93 -12.22 -21.87
C GLN A 262 12.65 -12.68 -21.15
N TRP A 263 12.34 -13.98 -21.22
CA TRP A 263 11.19 -14.55 -20.51
C TRP A 263 11.41 -14.62 -19.01
N THR A 264 12.61 -14.99 -18.59
CA THR A 264 12.95 -15.12 -17.17
C THR A 264 12.90 -13.77 -16.46
N SER A 265 13.40 -12.70 -17.09
CA SER A 265 13.32 -11.34 -16.54
C SER A 265 11.87 -10.85 -16.43
N PHE A 266 11.04 -11.12 -17.44
CA PHE A 266 9.61 -10.81 -17.42
C PHE A 266 8.88 -11.57 -16.30
N LEU A 267 9.05 -12.90 -16.23
CA LEU A 267 8.37 -13.75 -15.25
C LEU A 267 8.86 -13.50 -13.81
N SER A 268 10.15 -13.22 -13.64
CA SER A 268 10.74 -12.86 -12.34
C SER A 268 10.05 -11.63 -11.76
N ALA A 269 9.87 -10.56 -12.53
CA ALA A 269 9.12 -9.38 -12.06
C ALA A 269 7.61 -9.62 -11.98
N ALA A 270 7.03 -10.40 -12.89
CA ALA A 270 5.60 -10.72 -12.85
C ALA A 270 5.21 -11.54 -11.60
N SER A 271 6.15 -12.26 -10.98
CA SER A 271 5.93 -13.07 -9.78
C SER A 271 5.32 -12.30 -8.61
N THR A 272 5.55 -10.98 -8.51
CA THR A 272 4.92 -10.12 -7.50
C THR A 272 3.39 -10.20 -7.54
N SER A 273 2.81 -10.37 -8.73
CA SER A 273 1.35 -10.51 -8.88
C SER A 273 0.79 -11.79 -8.28
N ILE A 274 1.56 -12.87 -8.29
CA ILE A 274 1.16 -14.17 -7.72
C ILE A 274 0.99 -14.03 -6.22
N TYR A 275 1.92 -13.33 -5.55
CA TYR A 275 1.82 -13.04 -4.12
C TYR A 275 0.54 -12.26 -3.79
N VAL A 276 0.24 -11.21 -4.57
CA VAL A 276 -0.97 -10.39 -4.39
C VAL A 276 -2.24 -11.22 -4.59
N TYR A 277 -2.24 -12.12 -5.58
CA TYR A 277 -3.38 -13.00 -5.83
C TYR A 277 -3.56 -14.03 -4.70
N ILE A 278 -2.49 -14.65 -4.21
CA ILE A 278 -2.56 -15.57 -3.05
C ILE A 278 -3.05 -14.82 -1.81
N TYR A 279 -2.59 -13.59 -1.60
CA TYR A 279 -3.04 -12.76 -0.48
C TYR A 279 -4.55 -12.45 -0.56
N SER A 280 -5.12 -12.37 -1.76
CA SER A 280 -6.57 -12.20 -1.94
C SER A 280 -7.38 -13.36 -1.35
N PHE A 281 -6.87 -14.60 -1.39
CA PHE A 281 -7.52 -15.73 -0.74
C PHE A 281 -7.54 -15.58 0.77
N TYR A 282 -6.40 -15.20 1.36
CA TYR A 282 -6.34 -14.92 2.80
C TYR A 282 -7.35 -13.83 3.19
N TYR A 283 -7.42 -12.75 2.43
CA TYR A 283 -8.35 -11.67 2.70
C TYR A 283 -9.81 -12.12 2.60
N PHE A 284 -10.14 -12.90 1.57
CA PHE A 284 -11.48 -13.44 1.37
C PHE A 284 -11.95 -14.25 2.59
N PHE A 285 -11.15 -15.21 3.06
CA PHE A 285 -11.55 -16.10 4.15
C PHE A 285 -11.54 -15.45 5.54
N PHE A 286 -10.56 -14.59 5.84
CA PHE A 286 -10.33 -14.13 7.21
C PHE A 286 -10.79 -12.69 7.48
N LYS A 287 -11.02 -11.89 6.43
CA LYS A 287 -11.38 -10.48 6.58
C LYS A 287 -12.74 -10.15 5.98
N THR A 288 -13.16 -10.82 4.92
CA THR A 288 -14.44 -10.53 4.29
C THR A 288 -15.58 -11.37 4.89
N LYS A 289 -16.76 -10.76 5.04
CA LYS A 289 -18.02 -11.45 5.38
C LYS A 289 -18.88 -11.65 4.13
N MET A 290 -18.24 -11.94 3.00
CA MET A 290 -18.93 -12.14 1.72
C MET A 290 -19.43 -13.58 1.63
N TYR A 291 -20.70 -13.76 1.27
CA TYR A 291 -21.33 -15.07 1.18
C TYR A 291 -22.10 -15.21 -0.13
N GLY A 292 -22.07 -16.39 -0.72
CA GLY A 292 -22.76 -16.69 -1.97
C GLY A 292 -21.83 -16.81 -3.19
N LEU A 293 -22.27 -17.60 -4.16
CA LEU A 293 -21.47 -17.96 -5.33
C LEU A 293 -21.12 -16.73 -6.19
N PHE A 294 -22.11 -15.92 -6.56
CA PHE A 294 -21.88 -14.76 -7.41
C PHE A 294 -20.89 -13.76 -6.81
N GLN A 295 -21.04 -13.45 -5.52
CA GLN A 295 -20.15 -12.51 -4.83
C GLN A 295 -18.70 -13.04 -4.78
N THR A 296 -18.54 -14.34 -4.56
CA THR A 296 -17.25 -15.03 -4.56
C THR A 296 -16.59 -14.98 -5.94
N THR A 297 -17.33 -15.31 -7.00
CA THR A 297 -16.84 -15.29 -8.38
C THR A 297 -16.42 -13.89 -8.81
N PHE A 298 -17.21 -12.86 -8.49
CA PHE A 298 -16.83 -11.48 -8.81
C PHE A 298 -15.57 -11.05 -8.07
N TYR A 299 -15.46 -11.34 -6.77
CA TYR A 299 -14.27 -11.00 -5.99
C TYR A 299 -13.01 -11.60 -6.61
N PHE A 300 -12.98 -12.93 -6.81
CA PHE A 300 -11.80 -13.59 -7.38
C PHE A 300 -11.56 -13.19 -8.83
N GLY A 301 -12.61 -12.93 -9.62
CA GLY A 301 -12.49 -12.43 -10.99
C GLY A 301 -11.80 -11.06 -11.04
N TYR A 302 -12.24 -10.10 -10.24
CA TYR A 302 -11.60 -8.78 -10.17
C TYR A 302 -10.18 -8.85 -9.62
N MET A 303 -9.94 -9.66 -8.59
CA MET A 303 -8.61 -9.83 -8.04
C MET A 303 -7.65 -10.49 -9.04
N ALA A 304 -8.12 -11.45 -9.84
CA ALA A 304 -7.33 -12.07 -10.90
C ALA A 304 -6.98 -11.08 -12.02
N LEU A 305 -7.94 -10.26 -12.45
CA LEU A 305 -7.70 -9.20 -13.45
C LEU A 305 -6.71 -8.16 -12.93
N PHE A 306 -6.88 -7.71 -11.68
CA PHE A 306 -5.97 -6.76 -11.04
C PHE A 306 -4.55 -7.33 -10.91
N SER A 307 -4.41 -8.55 -10.39
CA SER A 307 -3.09 -9.20 -10.29
C SER A 307 -2.48 -9.43 -11.66
N GLY A 308 -3.26 -9.86 -12.65
CA GLY A 308 -2.79 -10.04 -14.03
C GLY A 308 -2.24 -8.73 -14.62
N ALA A 309 -2.97 -7.63 -14.48
CA ALA A 309 -2.52 -6.31 -14.92
C ALA A 309 -1.23 -5.88 -14.20
N LEU A 310 -1.16 -6.07 -12.88
CA LEU A 310 0.04 -5.79 -12.09
C LEU A 310 1.24 -6.64 -12.55
N GLY A 311 1.02 -7.92 -12.84
CA GLY A 311 2.06 -8.84 -13.31
C GLY A 311 2.61 -8.44 -14.67
N ILE A 312 1.75 -8.08 -15.61
CA ILE A 312 2.14 -7.61 -16.95
C ILE A 312 2.91 -6.28 -16.85
N MET A 313 2.45 -5.36 -15.99
CA MET A 313 3.11 -4.08 -15.73
C MET A 313 4.51 -4.30 -15.13
N CYS A 314 4.61 -4.99 -13.99
CA CYS A 314 5.89 -5.27 -13.34
C CYS A 314 6.83 -6.05 -14.27
N GLY A 315 6.33 -7.09 -14.95
CA GLY A 315 7.11 -7.91 -15.88
C GLY A 315 7.72 -7.07 -17.02
N THR A 316 6.95 -6.13 -17.56
CA THR A 316 7.43 -5.22 -18.61
C THR A 316 8.51 -4.27 -18.11
N VAL A 317 8.32 -3.70 -16.92
CA VAL A 317 9.28 -2.77 -16.30
C VAL A 317 10.58 -3.49 -15.99
N GLY A 318 10.50 -4.69 -15.41
CA GLY A 318 11.63 -5.56 -15.17
C GLY A 318 12.40 -5.90 -16.45
N TYR A 319 11.68 -6.30 -17.51
CA TYR A 319 12.28 -6.56 -18.82
C TYR A 319 12.99 -5.34 -19.41
N ILE A 320 12.38 -4.15 -19.38
CA ILE A 320 12.98 -2.93 -19.93
C ILE A 320 14.27 -2.60 -19.18
N GLY A 321 14.25 -2.63 -17.84
CA GLY A 321 15.44 -2.38 -17.02
C GLY A 321 16.56 -3.39 -17.29
N THR A 322 16.20 -4.67 -17.38
CA THR A 322 17.15 -5.74 -17.71
C THR A 322 17.69 -5.63 -19.13
N ASN A 323 16.88 -5.26 -20.13
CA ASN A 323 17.35 -5.08 -21.51
C ASN A 323 18.39 -3.97 -21.63
N VAL A 324 18.21 -2.85 -20.91
CA VAL A 324 19.22 -1.79 -20.81
C VAL A 324 20.49 -2.32 -20.14
N PHE A 325 20.36 -3.08 -19.06
CA PHE A 325 21.49 -3.69 -18.37
C PHE A 325 22.28 -4.66 -19.27
N VAL A 326 21.60 -5.62 -19.91
CA VAL A 326 22.20 -6.61 -20.82
C VAL A 326 22.95 -5.90 -21.95
N ARG A 327 22.30 -4.95 -22.63
CA ARG A 327 22.97 -4.17 -23.68
C ARG A 327 24.20 -3.43 -23.16
N LYS A 328 24.15 -2.90 -21.94
CA LYS A 328 25.27 -2.17 -21.35
C LYS A 328 26.44 -3.07 -20.97
N ILE A 329 26.20 -4.30 -20.51
CA ILE A 329 27.30 -5.22 -20.18
C ILE A 329 28.00 -5.74 -21.43
N TYR A 330 27.25 -6.11 -22.48
CA TYR A 330 27.85 -6.63 -23.70
C TYR A 330 28.41 -5.53 -24.63
N SER A 331 27.98 -4.27 -24.51
CA SER A 331 28.59 -3.17 -25.28
C SER A 331 30.03 -2.86 -24.86
N ASN A 332 30.41 -3.22 -23.64
CA ASN A 332 31.76 -2.97 -23.11
C ASN A 332 32.72 -4.13 -23.35
N VAL A 333 32.21 -5.27 -23.82
CA VAL A 333 33.05 -6.40 -24.24
C VAL A 333 33.58 -6.06 -25.63
N LYS A 334 34.90 -5.94 -25.77
CA LYS A 334 35.53 -5.88 -27.10
C LYS A 334 35.30 -7.24 -27.74
N ILE A 335 34.58 -7.24 -28.85
CA ILE A 335 34.43 -8.42 -29.70
C ILE A 335 35.49 -8.23 -30.79
N ASP A 336 36.58 -8.99 -30.69
CA ASP A 336 37.57 -9.10 -31.76
C ASP A 336 37.01 -9.95 -32.93
#